data_AF-A0A176S662-F1
#
_entry.id   AF-A0A176S662-F1
#
_cell.length_a   1.000
_cell.length_b   1.000
_cell.length_c   1.000
_cell.angle_alpha   90.00
_cell.angle_beta   90.00
_cell.angle_gamma   90.00
#
_symmetry.space_group_name_H-M   'P 1'
#
loop_
_entity.id
_entity.type
_entity.pdbx_description
1 polymer ?
#
loop_
_entity_poly.entity_id
_entity_poly.type
_entity_poly.pdbx_seq_one_letter_code
_entity_poly.pdbx_strand_id
1 'polypeptide(L)' 'MDYATTDGTALEGTDYVGDTGRLTWLDGDSSNKTLTITLIDNSTSQGNKTFTVTLSDPTSGADLETATVTIIDDAK' A
#
# COMPACT_ATOMS: atom_id res chain seq x y z
N MET A 1 7.37 -11.96 5.22
CA MET A 1 7.41 -10.58 4.75
C MET A 1 6.01 -10.07 4.85
N ASP A 2 5.77 -9.38 5.94
CA ASP A 2 4.46 -8.84 6.22
C ASP A 2 4.36 -7.47 5.56
N TYR A 3 3.14 -7.04 5.26
CA TYR A 3 2.89 -5.71 4.72
C TYR A 3 1.73 -5.06 5.44
N ALA A 4 1.77 -3.74 5.52
CA ALA A 4 0.70 -2.93 6.06
C ALA A 4 0.60 -1.59 5.36
N THR A 5 -0.63 -1.14 5.13
CA THR A 5 -0.91 0.26 4.76
C THR A 5 -0.85 1.16 5.99
N THR A 6 -0.44 2.41 5.81
CA THR A 6 -0.48 3.43 6.86
C THR A 6 -0.94 4.74 6.26
N ASP A 7 -1.87 5.39 6.97
CA ASP A 7 -2.44 6.68 6.59
C ASP A 7 -1.37 7.75 6.37
N GLY A 8 -1.65 8.62 5.40
CA GLY A 8 -0.93 9.87 5.18
C GLY A 8 -1.93 11.01 5.16
N THR A 9 -2.07 11.67 4.01
CA THR A 9 -3.21 12.57 3.76
C THR A 9 -4.43 11.83 3.22
N ALA A 10 -4.24 10.62 2.67
CA ALA A 10 -5.30 9.65 2.41
C ALA A 10 -5.57 8.86 3.69
N LEU A 11 -6.84 8.70 4.04
CA LEU A 11 -7.29 8.04 5.26
C LEU A 11 -8.00 6.71 4.96
N GLU A 12 -7.68 5.68 5.73
CA GLU A 12 -8.38 4.40 5.72
C GLU A 12 -9.89 4.60 5.94
N GLY A 13 -10.69 3.85 5.16
CA GLY A 13 -12.16 3.87 5.22
C GLY A 13 -12.80 5.09 4.56
N THR A 14 -12.01 6.07 4.14
CA THR A 14 -12.50 7.27 3.42
C THR A 14 -11.93 7.36 2.01
N ASP A 15 -10.62 7.19 1.86
CA ASP A 15 -9.90 7.35 0.59
C ASP A 15 -9.43 6.00 0.03
N TYR A 16 -9.15 5.03 0.90
CA TYR A 16 -8.77 3.67 0.55
C TYR A 16 -9.21 2.67 1.62
N VAL A 17 -9.28 1.39 1.28
CA VAL A 17 -9.49 0.31 2.26
C VAL A 17 -8.13 -0.12 2.79
N GLY A 18 -7.94 0.03 4.11
CA GLY A 18 -6.73 -0.42 4.79
C GLY A 18 -6.49 -1.91 4.58
N ASP A 19 -5.23 -2.28 4.37
CA ASP A 19 -4.87 -3.66 4.11
C ASP A 19 -3.59 -4.05 4.84
N THR A 20 -3.59 -5.27 5.36
CA THR A 20 -2.43 -5.90 5.98
C THR A 20 -2.38 -7.36 5.58
N GLY A 21 -1.18 -7.90 5.43
CA GLY A 21 -1.05 -9.30 5.03
C GLY A 21 0.38 -9.78 4.99
N ARG A 22 0.56 -10.94 4.37
CA ARG A 22 1.86 -11.61 4.27
C ARG A 22 2.14 -12.04 2.84
N LEU A 23 3.26 -11.56 2.33
CA LEU A 23 3.87 -12.05 1.10
C LEU A 23 4.85 -13.16 1.44
N THR A 24 4.73 -14.27 0.71
CA THR A 24 5.58 -15.46 0.92
C THR A 24 6.40 -15.72 -0.33
N TRP A 25 7.71 -15.74 -0.13
CA TRP A 25 8.68 -16.27 -1.08
C TRP A 25 9.18 -17.60 -0.54
N LEU A 26 9.09 -18.66 -1.35
CA LEU A 26 9.70 -19.94 -1.03
C LEU A 26 11.20 -19.88 -1.30
N ASP A 27 11.95 -20.86 -0.79
CA ASP A 27 13.39 -20.94 -1.06
C ASP A 27 13.65 -20.97 -2.58
N GLY A 28 14.57 -20.10 -3.02
CA GLY A 28 14.88 -19.90 -4.44
C GLY A 28 13.84 -19.12 -5.27
N ASP A 29 12.71 -18.70 -4.70
CA ASP A 29 11.74 -17.85 -5.40
C ASP A 29 12.16 -16.38 -5.35
N SER A 30 12.50 -15.83 -6.52
CA SER A 30 12.82 -14.41 -6.72
C SER A 30 11.74 -13.67 -7.52
N SER A 31 10.58 -14.30 -7.73
CA SER A 31 9.50 -13.73 -8.53
C SER A 31 8.81 -12.60 -7.78
N ASN A 32 8.42 -11.55 -8.51
CA ASN A 32 7.62 -10.46 -7.96
C ASN A 32 6.31 -10.99 -7.35
N LYS A 33 5.90 -10.39 -6.23
CA LYS A 33 4.58 -10.59 -5.63
C LYS A 33 3.81 -9.28 -5.71
N THR A 34 2.49 -9.37 -5.87
CA THR A 34 1.61 -8.22 -6.04
C THR A 34 0.62 -8.16 -4.91
N LEU A 35 0.40 -6.97 -4.39
CA LEU A 35 -0.68 -6.62 -3.47
C LEU A 35 -1.66 -5.69 -4.18
N THR A 36 -2.95 -5.76 -3.83
CA THR A 36 -4.01 -4.94 -4.45
C THR A 36 -4.73 -4.16 -3.36
N ILE A 37 -4.59 -2.84 -3.40
CA ILE A 37 -5.28 -1.93 -2.48
C ILE A 37 -6.52 -1.38 -3.18
N THR A 38 -7.66 -1.44 -2.49
CA THR A 38 -8.93 -0.90 -3.02
C THR A 38 -9.02 0.58 -2.70
N LEU A 39 -9.29 1.42 -3.70
CA LEU A 39 -9.56 2.84 -3.52
C LEU A 39 -11.05 3.09 -3.29
N ILE A 40 -11.37 4.08 -2.46
CA ILE A 40 -12.74 4.51 -2.21
C ILE A 40 -12.97 5.79 -3.00
N ASP A 41 -13.79 5.69 -4.04
CA ASP A 41 -14.19 6.84 -4.84
C ASP A 41 -15.26 7.65 -4.09
N ASN A 42 -15.06 8.96 -3.99
CA ASN A 42 -16.02 9.87 -3.39
C ASN A 42 -16.24 11.11 -4.26
N SER A 43 -17.46 11.65 -4.26
CA SER A 43 -17.88 12.69 -5.21
C SER A 43 -17.36 14.09 -4.89
N THR A 44 -16.45 14.25 -3.95
CA THR A 44 -15.92 15.54 -3.53
C THR A 44 -14.50 15.65 -4.02
N SER A 45 -14.15 16.74 -4.72
CA SER A 45 -12.74 16.96 -5.04
C SER A 45 -11.99 17.28 -3.76
N GLN A 46 -11.01 16.44 -3.43
CA GLN A 46 -10.20 16.60 -2.22
C GLN A 46 -8.72 16.85 -2.55
N GLY A 47 -8.40 16.94 -3.84
CA GLY A 47 -7.03 17.00 -4.34
C GLY A 47 -6.29 15.68 -4.16
N ASN A 48 -5.05 15.62 -4.64
CA ASN A 48 -4.25 14.42 -4.54
C ASN A 48 -3.91 14.10 -3.08
N LYS A 49 -4.05 12.83 -2.71
CA LYS A 49 -3.77 12.35 -1.36
C LYS A 49 -2.77 11.21 -1.37
N THR A 50 -2.08 10.98 -0.25
CA THR A 50 -1.06 9.94 -0.15
C THR A 50 -1.27 9.05 1.05
N PHE A 51 -0.95 7.77 0.89
CA PHE A 51 -0.75 6.81 1.98
C PHE A 51 0.55 6.04 1.71
N THR A 52 0.98 5.23 2.67
CA THR A 52 2.21 4.44 2.54
C THR A 52 1.93 2.94 2.67
N VAL A 53 2.76 2.13 2.01
CA VAL A 53 2.82 0.69 2.20
C VAL A 53 4.20 0.35 2.73
N THR A 54 4.25 -0.32 3.88
CA THR A 54 5.48 -0.77 4.52
C THR A 54 5.60 -2.27 4.41
N LEU A 55 6.81 -2.76 4.18
CA LEU A 55 7.16 -4.17 4.32
C LEU A 55 7.91 -4.37 5.64
N SER A 56 7.65 -5.47 6.34
CA SER A 56 8.30 -5.84 7.59
C SER A 56 8.62 -7.33 7.64
N ASP A 57 9.43 -7.72 8.63
CA ASP A 57 9.84 -9.10 8.88
C ASP A 57 10.47 -9.79 7.65
N PRO A 58 11.65 -9.29 7.20
CA PRO A 58 12.37 -9.87 6.08
C PRO A 58 12.99 -11.20 6.50
N THR A 59 12.79 -12.26 5.72
CA THR A 59 13.34 -13.58 6.00
C THR A 59 14.83 -13.72 5.69
N SER A 60 15.44 -12.78 4.94
CA SER A 60 16.79 -12.93 4.41
C SER A 60 17.58 -11.62 4.30
N GLY A 61 17.55 -10.76 5.33
CA GLY A 61 18.37 -9.54 5.37
C GLY A 61 18.12 -8.57 4.21
N ALA A 62 16.93 -8.64 3.61
CA ALA A 62 16.53 -7.75 2.53
C ALA A 62 16.45 -6.31 3.04
N ASP A 63 16.94 -5.37 2.23
CA ASP A 63 16.69 -3.96 2.44
C ASP A 63 15.20 -3.69 2.23
N LEU A 64 14.57 -3.11 3.25
CA LEU A 64 13.17 -2.78 3.22
C LEU A 64 13.00 -1.30 2.85
N GLU A 65 12.21 -1.06 1.82
CA GLU A 65 11.81 0.28 1.43
C GLU A 65 10.31 0.49 1.71
N THR A 66 9.95 1.73 2.01
CA THR A 66 8.55 2.15 2.11
C THR A 66 8.10 2.69 0.76
N ALA A 67 6.97 2.23 0.27
CA ALA A 67 6.35 2.76 -0.93
C ALA A 67 5.33 3.84 -0.56
N THR A 68 5.44 5.03 -1.16
CA THR A 68 4.39 6.06 -1.08
C THR A 68 3.45 5.91 -2.27
N VAL A 69 2.15 5.80 -1.99
CA VAL A 69 1.10 5.72 -3.01
C VAL A 69 0.37 7.05 -3.05
N THR A 70 0.22 7.62 -4.25
CA THR A 70 -0.57 8.83 -4.49
C THR A 70 -1.88 8.46 -5.17
N ILE A 71 -3.00 8.80 -4.53
CA ILE A 71 -4.32 8.79 -5.12
C ILE A 71 -4.49 10.10 -5.89
N ILE A 72 -4.68 10.00 -7.20
CA ILE A 72 -4.92 11.14 -8.08
C ILE A 72 -6.43 11.37 -8.15
N ASP A 73 -6.87 12.53 -7.70
CA ASP A 73 -8.26 12.97 -7.77
C ASP A 73 -8.62 13.25 -9.24
N ASP A 74 -9.64 12.56 -9.76
CA ASP A 74 -10.22 12.88 -11.06
C ASP A 74 -11.25 13.99 -10.91
N ALA A 75 -10.76 15.18 -10.57
CA ALA A 75 -11.59 16.37 -10.45
C ALA A 75 -12.49 16.53 -11.69
N LYS A 76 -13.81 16.55 -11.46
CA LYS A 76 -14.82 16.70 -12.51
C LYS A 76 -15.17 18.15 -12.80
#